data_AF-A0A537GMR1-F1
#
_entry.id   AF-A0A537GMR1-F1
#
_cell.length_a   1.000
_cell.length_b   1.000
_cell.length_c   1.000
_cell.angle_alpha   90.00
_cell.angle_beta   90.00
_cell.angle_gamma   90.00
#
_symmetry.space_group_name_H-M   'P 1'
#
loop_
_entity.id
_entity.type
_entity.pdbx_description
1 polymer ?
#
loop_
_entity_poly.entity_id
_entity_poly.type
_entity_poly.pdbx_seq_one_letter_code
_entity_poly.pdbx_strand_id
1 'polypeptide(L)'
;MLDMFRRMVNDSIRVGLSNDAFAPRRLSLLSYSQLAHYSSPSYYKLCSISRAAGILAARKKSLKRGFPTREPYAIRPQLTSCYGFKIKNGELEIPTSRGRRSQIPLTKHTQEAVSQPGVTVRSFTLTRTRLSPCIPRDAPKIECTSTVGVDRNLYNLTVGNDDQTHHYDLSETVRIAKVTARIVSSFKRNDVRLRKVVASKYGGRRVVRTRHSFMM
;
A
#
# COMPACT_ATOMS: atom_id res chain seq x y z
N MET A 1 13.02 13.22 15.35
CA MET A 1 11.85 13.45 14.48
C MET A 1 11.11 12.18 14.07
N LEU A 2 11.76 11.19 13.44
CA LEU A 2 11.09 9.94 13.02
C LEU A 2 10.40 9.20 14.19
N ASP A 3 11.09 9.10 15.33
CA ASP A 3 10.53 8.46 16.53
C ASP A 3 9.36 9.26 17.11
N MET A 4 9.48 10.59 17.13
CA MET A 4 8.40 11.47 17.58
C MET A 4 7.15 11.30 16.73
N PHE A 5 7.27 11.25 15.40
CA PHE A 5 6.14 10.97 14.52
C PHE A 5 5.53 9.60 14.78
N ARG A 6 6.34 8.56 15.00
CA ARG A 6 5.86 7.23 15.39
C ARG A 6 5.06 7.28 16.70
N ARG A 7 5.53 8.00 17.73
CA ARG A 7 4.80 8.17 18.99
C ARG A 7 3.47 8.90 18.78
N MET A 8 3.45 9.99 18.02
CA MET A 8 2.20 10.69 17.67
C MET A 8 1.19 9.78 16.95
N VAL A 9 1.65 8.91 16.05
CA VAL A 9 0.79 7.91 15.39
C VAL A 9 0.24 6.92 16.42
N ASN A 10 1.08 6.38 17.30
CA ASN A 10 0.66 5.42 18.31
C ASN A 10 -0.30 6.01 19.33
N ASP A 11 -0.08 7.24 19.77
CA ASP A 11 -1.00 7.94 20.67
C ASP A 11 -2.36 8.15 19.99
N SER A 12 -2.35 8.58 18.73
CA SER A 12 -3.58 8.71 17.93
C SER A 12 -4.28 7.35 17.75
N ILE A 13 -3.54 6.24 17.60
CA ILE A 13 -4.13 4.90 17.56
C ILE A 13 -4.82 4.56 18.88
N ARG A 14 -4.17 4.81 20.02
CA ARG A 14 -4.76 4.57 21.35
C ARG A 14 -6.05 5.37 21.53
N VAL A 15 -6.03 6.67 21.21
CA VAL A 15 -7.23 7.52 21.23
C VAL A 15 -8.33 6.94 20.35
N GLY A 16 -7.98 6.47 19.15
CA GLY A 16 -8.94 5.88 18.23
C GLY A 16 -9.56 4.57 18.74
N LEU A 17 -8.79 3.71 19.41
CA LEU A 17 -9.29 2.48 20.02
C LEU A 17 -10.20 2.77 21.22
N SER A 18 -9.83 3.71 22.09
CA SER A 18 -10.61 4.05 23.28
C SER A 18 -11.94 4.75 22.98
N ASN A 19 -12.10 5.33 21.78
CA ASN A 19 -13.29 6.12 21.40
C ASN A 19 -14.03 5.54 20.18
N ASP A 20 -13.68 4.32 19.74
CA ASP A 20 -14.17 3.69 18.52
C ASP A 20 -14.13 4.62 17.28
N ALA A 21 -13.07 5.43 17.18
CA ALA A 21 -12.90 6.45 16.16
C ALA A 21 -11.97 6.00 15.04
N PHE A 22 -12.55 5.45 13.97
CA PHE A 22 -11.81 4.93 12.81
C PHE A 22 -11.74 5.92 11.63
N ALA A 23 -12.56 6.97 11.63
CA ALA A 23 -12.64 7.94 10.56
C ALA A 23 -11.65 9.11 10.80
N PRO A 24 -10.93 9.60 9.77
CA PRO A 24 -9.93 10.66 9.92
C PRO A 24 -10.47 11.93 10.61
N ARG A 25 -11.68 12.38 10.24
CA ARG A 25 -12.30 13.60 10.82
C ARG A 25 -12.54 13.46 12.32
N ARG A 26 -13.21 12.39 12.75
CA ARG A 26 -13.49 12.13 14.17
C ARG A 26 -12.20 11.94 14.95
N LEU A 27 -11.25 11.18 14.41
CA LEU A 27 -9.97 10.95 15.06
C LEU A 27 -9.17 12.25 15.23
N SER A 28 -9.23 13.15 14.26
CA SER A 28 -8.57 14.46 14.33
C SER A 28 -9.12 15.33 15.45
N LEU A 29 -10.45 15.39 15.61
CA LEU A 29 -11.07 16.17 16.69
C LEU A 29 -10.65 15.67 18.07
N LEU A 30 -10.52 14.36 18.24
CA LEU A 30 -10.17 13.73 19.52
C LEU A 30 -8.66 13.79 19.82
N SER A 31 -7.82 13.62 18.80
CA SER A 31 -6.37 13.42 18.98
C SER A 31 -5.57 14.72 18.89
N TYR A 32 -6.04 15.72 18.14
CA TYR A 32 -5.19 16.87 17.78
C TYR A 32 -4.73 17.69 18.99
N SER A 33 -5.63 17.97 19.94
CA SER A 33 -5.30 18.66 21.19
C SER A 33 -4.35 17.83 22.06
N GLN A 34 -4.54 16.52 22.11
CA GLN A 34 -3.66 15.62 22.88
C GLN A 34 -2.23 15.62 22.35
N LEU A 35 -2.04 15.82 21.05
CA LEU A 35 -0.71 15.92 20.45
C LEU A 35 -0.03 17.29 20.67
N ALA A 36 -0.65 18.23 21.39
CA ALA A 36 -0.11 19.58 21.59
C ALA A 36 1.29 19.57 22.24
N HIS A 37 1.51 18.67 23.20
CA HIS A 37 2.77 18.54 23.95
C HIS A 37 3.98 18.12 23.10
N TYR A 38 3.75 17.56 21.91
CA TYR A 38 4.84 17.26 20.98
C TYR A 38 5.41 18.54 20.38
N SER A 39 6.74 18.71 20.55
CA SER A 39 7.54 19.73 19.88
C SER A 39 7.75 19.37 18.40
N SER A 40 6.67 19.47 17.63
CA SER A 40 6.66 19.25 16.19
C SER A 40 5.77 20.28 15.49
N PRO A 41 6.02 20.57 14.21
CA PRO A 41 5.09 21.34 13.41
C PRO A 41 3.67 20.72 13.37
N SER A 42 2.66 21.58 13.26
CA SER A 42 1.24 21.20 13.30
C SER A 42 0.84 20.24 12.19
N TYR A 43 1.36 20.40 10.98
CA TYR A 43 1.05 19.50 9.86
C TYR A 43 1.53 18.07 10.11
N TYR A 44 2.61 17.84 10.87
CA TYR A 44 3.02 16.48 11.22
C TYR A 44 2.05 15.80 12.18
N LYS A 45 1.36 16.57 13.03
CA LYS A 45 0.30 16.07 13.91
C LYS A 45 -0.90 15.60 13.07
N LEU A 46 -1.31 16.39 12.07
CA LEU A 46 -2.37 15.99 11.14
C LEU A 46 -1.97 14.76 10.32
N CYS A 47 -0.73 14.70 9.81
CA CYS A 47 -0.25 13.54 9.06
C CYS A 47 -0.14 12.28 9.94
N SER A 48 0.25 12.41 11.22
CA SER A 48 0.27 11.26 12.14
C SER A 48 -1.13 10.74 12.45
N ILE A 49 -2.11 11.63 12.62
CA ILE A 49 -3.53 11.28 12.79
C ILE A 49 -4.06 10.58 11.55
N SER A 50 -3.80 11.12 10.35
CA SER A 50 -4.21 10.51 9.08
C SER A 50 -3.62 9.09 8.92
N ARG A 51 -2.34 8.92 9.28
CA ARG A 51 -1.69 7.60 9.29
C ARG A 51 -2.34 6.64 10.28
N ALA A 52 -2.65 7.10 11.50
CA ALA A 52 -3.34 6.31 12.51
C ALA A 52 -4.75 5.87 12.03
N ALA A 53 -5.52 6.78 11.43
CA ALA A 53 -6.83 6.48 10.87
C ALA A 53 -6.75 5.38 9.80
N GLY A 54 -5.74 5.41 8.92
CA GLY A 54 -5.53 4.35 7.92
C GLY A 54 -5.26 2.98 8.55
N ILE A 55 -4.45 2.93 9.61
CA ILE A 55 -4.17 1.69 10.36
C ILE A 55 -5.44 1.15 11.04
N LEU A 56 -6.19 2.02 11.70
CA LEU A 56 -7.45 1.70 12.37
C LEU A 56 -8.53 1.21 11.38
N ALA A 57 -8.66 1.86 10.23
CA ALA A 57 -9.58 1.45 9.17
C ALA A 57 -9.25 0.06 8.61
N ALA A 58 -7.95 -0.24 8.41
CA ALA A 58 -7.52 -1.57 7.99
C ALA A 58 -7.86 -2.64 9.05
N ARG A 59 -7.67 -2.35 10.34
CA ARG A 59 -8.11 -3.26 11.43
C ARG A 59 -9.61 -3.48 11.41
N LYS A 60 -10.41 -2.42 11.32
CA LYS A 60 -11.88 -2.51 11.25
C LYS A 60 -12.33 -3.41 10.11
N LYS A 61 -11.67 -3.31 8.94
CA LYS A 61 -11.94 -4.18 7.79
C LYS A 61 -11.61 -5.65 8.07
N SER A 62 -10.51 -5.94 8.75
CA SER A 62 -10.13 -7.31 9.13
C SER A 62 -11.08 -7.91 10.17
N LEU A 63 -11.48 -7.14 11.19
CA LEU A 63 -12.48 -7.55 12.17
C LEU A 63 -13.82 -7.88 11.51
N LYS A 64 -14.28 -7.04 10.57
CA LYS A 64 -15.52 -7.29 9.82
C LYS A 64 -15.49 -8.60 9.02
N ARG A 65 -14.30 -9.10 8.67
CA ARG A 65 -14.08 -10.36 7.95
C ARG A 65 -13.86 -11.57 8.88
N GLY A 66 -13.94 -11.38 10.20
CA GLY A 66 -13.72 -12.45 11.18
C GLY A 66 -12.26 -12.88 11.34
N PHE A 67 -11.29 -12.09 10.83
CA PHE A 67 -9.89 -12.42 11.04
C PHE A 67 -9.45 -12.09 12.48
N PRO A 68 -8.66 -12.96 13.14
CA PRO A 68 -8.07 -12.61 14.42
C PRO A 68 -7.13 -11.42 14.24
N THR A 69 -7.37 -10.32 14.97
CA THR A 69 -6.55 -9.11 14.90
C THR A 69 -6.00 -8.74 16.27
N ARG A 70 -4.70 -8.44 16.31
CA ARG A 70 -4.05 -7.85 17.48
C ARG A 70 -4.35 -6.35 17.53
N GLU A 71 -4.06 -5.73 18.68
CA GLU A 71 -4.05 -4.28 18.77
C GLU A 71 -3.03 -3.68 17.78
N PRO A 72 -3.45 -2.72 16.97
CA PRO A 72 -2.58 -2.16 15.95
C PRO A 72 -1.62 -1.15 16.57
N TYR A 73 -0.41 -1.07 16.03
CA TYR A 73 0.55 -0.03 16.40
C TYR A 73 1.57 0.18 15.27
N ALA A 74 2.14 1.37 15.20
CA ALA A 74 3.26 1.69 14.33
C ALA A 74 4.58 1.26 14.98
N ILE A 75 5.20 0.22 14.40
CA ILE A 75 6.47 -0.34 14.87
C ILE A 75 7.66 0.53 14.42
N ARG A 76 7.72 0.83 13.12
CA ARG A 76 8.91 1.41 12.48
C ARG A 76 8.88 2.94 12.55
N PRO A 77 9.99 3.59 12.95
CA PRO A 77 10.12 5.04 12.85
C PRO A 77 10.08 5.48 11.38
N GLN A 78 9.17 6.39 11.08
CA GLN A 78 9.03 7.02 9.77
C GLN A 78 8.43 8.42 9.95
N LEU A 79 8.56 9.27 8.94
CA LEU A 79 7.87 10.55 8.84
C LEU A 79 7.19 10.59 7.48
N THR A 80 5.88 10.78 7.47
CA THR A 80 5.12 11.01 6.24
C THR A 80 4.50 12.39 6.31
N SER A 81 4.65 13.18 5.25
CA SER A 81 4.00 14.49 5.16
C SER A 81 3.56 14.83 3.75
N CYS A 82 2.38 15.40 3.63
CA CYS A 82 1.87 16.05 2.43
C CYS A 82 1.95 17.59 2.50
N TYR A 83 2.51 18.14 3.58
CA TYR A 83 2.62 19.58 3.81
C TYR A 83 4.01 20.00 4.28
N GLY A 84 4.29 21.30 4.18
CA GLY A 84 5.42 21.96 4.85
C GLY A 84 6.80 21.70 4.24
N PHE A 85 6.88 20.89 3.18
CA PHE A 85 8.13 20.60 2.47
C PHE A 85 8.23 21.39 1.17
N LYS A 86 9.46 21.55 0.68
CA LYS A 86 9.76 22.16 -0.62
C LYS A 86 10.79 21.31 -1.34
N ILE A 87 10.74 21.29 -2.66
CA ILE A 87 11.83 20.76 -3.48
C ILE A 87 12.46 21.95 -4.19
N LYS A 88 13.74 22.19 -3.92
CA LYS A 88 14.52 23.30 -4.49
C LYS A 88 15.96 22.85 -4.66
N ASN A 89 16.61 23.29 -5.75
CA ASN A 89 18.04 23.07 -5.99
C ASN A 89 18.48 21.59 -5.87
N GLY A 90 17.62 20.65 -6.30
CA GLY A 90 17.91 19.21 -6.19
C GLY A 90 17.79 18.64 -4.77
N GLU A 91 17.21 19.38 -3.83
CA GLU A 91 17.07 18.98 -2.43
C GLU A 91 15.61 18.97 -1.97
N LEU A 92 15.28 18.06 -1.07
CA LEU A 92 14.06 18.08 -0.30
C LEU A 92 14.29 18.84 1.01
N GLU A 93 13.61 19.97 1.16
CA GLU A 93 13.67 20.81 2.35
C GLU A 93 12.48 20.51 3.27
N ILE A 94 12.76 19.98 4.47
CA ILE A 94 11.75 19.64 5.47
C ILE A 94 11.97 20.39 6.79
N PRO A 95 10.89 20.76 7.49
CA PRO A 95 10.94 21.40 8.79
C PRO A 95 11.28 20.38 9.89
N THR A 96 12.34 20.62 10.65
CA THR A 96 12.80 19.73 11.73
C THR A 96 12.45 20.23 13.13
N SER A 97 12.24 21.54 13.29
CA SER A 97 11.64 22.14 14.47
C SER A 97 11.03 23.49 14.10
N ARG A 98 10.45 24.22 15.07
CA ARG A 98 10.06 25.62 14.84
C ARG A 98 11.27 26.42 14.33
N GLY A 99 11.11 27.08 13.19
CA GLY A 99 12.16 27.89 12.54
C GLY A 99 13.33 27.14 11.92
N ARG A 100 13.48 25.82 12.13
CA ARG A 100 14.60 25.03 11.58
C ARG A 100 14.13 24.12 10.47
N ARG A 101 14.88 24.12 9.38
CA ARG A 101 14.67 23.27 8.20
C ARG A 101 15.93 22.48 7.93
N SER A 102 15.77 21.27 7.42
CA SER A 102 16.84 20.40 7.00
C SER A 102 16.68 20.08 5.53
N GLN A 103 17.79 20.06 4.82
CA GLN A 103 17.87 19.73 3.41
C GLN A 103 18.33 18.28 3.28
N ILE A 104 17.70 17.55 2.38
CA ILE A 104 18.06 16.17 2.05
C ILE A 104 18.32 16.15 0.54
N PRO A 105 19.56 15.88 0.09
CA PRO A 105 19.87 15.84 -1.32
C PRO A 105 19.09 14.71 -2.01
N LEU A 106 18.52 15.01 -3.17
CA LEU A 106 17.86 14.03 -4.02
C LEU A 106 18.88 13.34 -4.92
N THR A 107 18.65 12.07 -5.22
CA THR A 107 19.48 11.34 -6.20
C THR A 107 19.28 11.91 -7.60
N LYS A 108 20.29 11.78 -8.48
CA LYS A 108 20.17 12.20 -9.90
C LYS A 108 18.88 11.68 -10.55
N HIS A 109 18.57 10.40 -10.36
CA HIS A 109 17.34 9.79 -10.85
C HIS A 109 16.07 10.48 -10.34
N THR A 110 16.02 10.85 -9.06
CA THR A 110 14.86 11.53 -8.48
C THR A 110 14.77 12.97 -8.98
N GLN A 111 15.90 13.66 -9.14
CA GLN A 111 15.96 15.00 -9.72
C GLN A 111 15.42 15.00 -11.16
N GLU A 112 15.88 14.06 -12.00
CA GLU A 112 15.37 13.89 -13.37
C GLU A 112 13.86 13.67 -13.39
N ALA A 113 13.33 12.85 -12.47
CA ALA A 113 11.89 12.59 -12.39
C ALA A 113 11.07 13.81 -11.97
N VAL A 114 11.55 14.62 -11.01
CA VAL A 114 10.81 15.81 -10.53
C VAL A 114 10.98 17.04 -11.41
N SER A 115 11.99 17.07 -12.27
CA SER A 115 12.24 18.15 -13.22
C SER A 115 11.38 18.05 -14.49
N GLN A 116 10.62 16.97 -14.68
CA GLN A 116 9.73 16.82 -15.83
C GLN A 116 8.60 17.87 -15.79
N PRO A 117 8.22 18.45 -16.94
CA PRO A 117 7.09 19.37 -17.02
C PRO A 117 5.81 18.77 -16.44
N GLY A 118 5.08 19.55 -15.63
CA GLY A 118 3.83 19.12 -15.00
C GLY A 118 3.98 18.20 -13.78
N VAL A 119 5.20 17.77 -13.43
CA VAL A 119 5.41 16.95 -12.23
C VAL A 119 5.45 17.80 -10.96
N THR A 120 4.64 17.44 -9.97
CA THR A 120 4.68 18.05 -8.62
C THR A 120 4.65 16.97 -7.55
N VAL A 121 5.64 16.95 -6.67
CA VAL A 121 5.65 16.03 -5.52
C VAL A 121 4.56 16.44 -4.52
N ARG A 122 3.64 15.53 -4.22
CA ARG A 122 2.48 15.78 -3.34
C ARG A 122 2.70 15.37 -1.89
N SER A 123 3.60 14.42 -1.67
CA SER A 123 3.98 13.99 -0.33
C SER A 123 5.31 13.27 -0.36
N PHE A 124 5.88 13.02 0.82
CA PHE A 124 7.04 12.15 0.96
C PHE A 124 6.87 11.23 2.16
N THR A 125 7.58 10.11 2.15
CA THR A 125 7.85 9.29 3.33
C THR A 125 9.35 9.18 3.53
N LEU A 126 9.80 9.52 4.73
CA LEU A 126 11.17 9.42 5.18
C LEU A 126 11.28 8.33 6.24
N THR A 127 12.26 7.46 6.08
CA THR A 127 12.67 6.46 7.06
C THR A 127 14.13 6.69 7.42
N ARG A 128 14.71 5.86 8.29
CA ARG A 128 16.13 5.98 8.66
C ARG A 128 17.08 5.85 7.46
N THR A 129 16.68 5.12 6.41
CA THR A 129 17.57 4.77 5.30
C THR A 129 17.03 5.12 3.92
N ARG A 130 15.78 5.59 3.82
CA ARG A 130 15.11 5.83 2.55
C ARG A 130 14.24 7.07 2.59
N LEU A 131 14.32 7.84 1.51
CA LEU A 131 13.37 8.88 1.15
C LEU A 131 12.53 8.38 -0.04
N SER A 132 11.21 8.53 0.06
CA SER A 132 10.27 8.10 -0.98
C SER A 132 9.29 9.24 -1.27
N PRO A 133 9.54 10.07 -2.30
CA PRO A 133 8.59 11.07 -2.77
C PRO A 133 7.42 10.41 -3.52
N CYS A 134 6.24 11.00 -3.40
CA CYS A 134 5.04 10.59 -4.14
C CYS A 134 4.74 11.64 -5.22
N ILE A 135 4.85 11.19 -6.47
CA ILE A 135 4.57 11.97 -7.67
C ILE A 135 3.25 11.44 -8.23
N PRO A 136 2.20 12.29 -8.35
CA PRO A 136 1.00 11.90 -9.07
C PRO A 136 1.35 11.74 -10.55
N ARG A 137 0.79 10.71 -11.17
CA ARG A 137 0.80 10.58 -12.62
C ARG A 137 -0.63 10.84 -13.08
N ASP A 138 -0.81 11.88 -13.87
CA ASP A 138 -2.09 12.10 -14.53
C ASP A 138 -2.29 10.95 -15.53
N ALA A 139 -3.47 10.34 -15.46
CA ALA A 139 -3.84 9.34 -16.45
C ALA A 139 -4.03 10.06 -17.79
N PRO A 140 -3.49 9.54 -18.89
CA PRO A 140 -3.79 10.08 -20.21
C PRO A 140 -5.31 10.01 -20.41
N LYS A 141 -5.89 11.07 -20.97
CA LYS A 141 -7.26 10.99 -21.47
C LYS A 141 -7.25 10.07 -22.68
N ILE A 142 -7.97 8.97 -22.59
CA ILE A 142 -8.13 8.00 -23.67
C ILE A 142 -9.59 8.09 -24.11
N GLU A 143 -9.80 8.17 -25.42
CA GLU A 143 -11.15 8.09 -25.99
C GLU A 143 -11.69 6.66 -25.85
N CYS A 144 -12.91 6.53 -25.36
CA CYS A 144 -13.55 5.23 -25.20
C CYS A 144 -14.12 4.78 -26.56
N THR A 145 -13.37 3.95 -27.29
CA THR A 145 -13.80 3.45 -28.61
C THR A 145 -14.79 2.30 -28.53
N SER A 146 -14.73 1.49 -27.47
CA SER A 146 -15.63 0.37 -27.22
C SER A 146 -15.60 -0.04 -25.75
N THR A 147 -16.60 -0.81 -25.32
CA THR A 147 -16.62 -1.40 -23.98
C THR A 147 -16.56 -2.91 -24.04
N VAL A 148 -15.85 -3.52 -23.09
CA VAL A 148 -15.77 -4.97 -22.95
C VAL A 148 -16.05 -5.31 -21.49
N GLY A 149 -17.10 -6.10 -21.27
CA GLY A 149 -17.40 -6.72 -20.00
C GLY A 149 -16.53 -7.96 -19.79
N VAL A 150 -15.93 -8.07 -18.60
CA VAL A 150 -15.17 -9.26 -18.19
C VAL A 150 -15.76 -9.76 -16.87
N ASP A 151 -16.46 -10.89 -16.93
CA ASP A 151 -16.91 -11.61 -15.74
C ASP A 151 -16.02 -12.83 -15.48
N ARG A 152 -15.73 -13.10 -14.21
CA ARG A 152 -14.83 -14.18 -13.80
C ARG A 152 -15.42 -14.94 -12.64
N ASN A 153 -15.61 -16.24 -12.83
CA ASN A 153 -15.83 -17.17 -11.74
C ASN A 153 -14.67 -18.15 -11.63
N LEU A 154 -14.73 -19.06 -10.66
CA LEU A 154 -13.66 -20.05 -10.47
C LEU A 154 -13.44 -20.91 -11.71
N TYR A 155 -14.53 -21.30 -12.38
CA TYR A 155 -14.52 -22.26 -13.50
C TYR A 155 -14.78 -21.62 -14.86
N ASN A 156 -15.02 -20.31 -14.94
CA ASN A 156 -15.21 -19.66 -16.23
C ASN A 156 -14.65 -18.23 -16.25
N LEU A 157 -14.32 -17.82 -17.47
CA LEU A 157 -14.06 -16.43 -17.83
C LEU A 157 -15.01 -16.11 -18.98
N THR A 158 -15.88 -15.13 -18.77
CA THR A 158 -16.79 -14.64 -19.81
C THR A 158 -16.32 -13.26 -20.21
N VAL A 159 -16.08 -13.07 -21.51
CA VAL A 159 -15.70 -11.79 -22.08
C VAL A 159 -16.69 -11.45 -23.17
N GLY A 160 -17.27 -10.26 -23.14
CA GLY A 160 -18.22 -9.84 -24.16
C GLY A 160 -18.25 -8.35 -24.37
N ASN A 161 -18.70 -7.95 -25.55
CA ASN A 161 -19.03 -6.58 -25.92
C ASN A 161 -20.47 -6.55 -26.48
N ASP A 162 -20.84 -5.45 -27.13
CA ASP A 162 -22.18 -5.29 -27.71
C ASP A 162 -22.47 -6.28 -28.87
N ASP A 163 -21.43 -6.85 -29.49
CA ASP A 163 -21.58 -7.73 -30.66
C ASP A 163 -21.59 -9.22 -30.28
N GLN A 164 -20.69 -9.62 -29.38
CA GLN A 164 -20.41 -11.02 -29.11
C GLN A 164 -20.02 -11.28 -27.67
N THR A 165 -20.36 -12.48 -27.19
CA THR A 165 -19.93 -12.99 -25.89
C THR A 165 -19.18 -14.30 -26.08
N HIS A 166 -17.98 -14.38 -25.51
CA HIS A 166 -17.12 -15.54 -25.51
C HIS A 166 -17.03 -16.12 -24.10
N HIS A 167 -17.27 -17.43 -23.99
CA HIS A 167 -17.18 -18.17 -22.74
C HIS A 167 -15.99 -19.12 -22.78
N TYR A 168 -15.06 -18.94 -21.84
CA TYR A 168 -13.90 -19.82 -21.66
C TYR A 168 -14.11 -20.73 -20.45
N ASP A 169 -14.10 -22.04 -20.67
CA ASP A 169 -14.08 -23.03 -19.59
C ASP A 169 -12.69 -23.09 -18.94
N LEU A 170 -12.64 -22.85 -17.63
CA LEU A 170 -11.43 -22.88 -16.82
C LEU A 170 -11.30 -24.16 -16.00
N SER A 171 -12.17 -25.15 -16.17
CA SER A 171 -12.19 -26.40 -15.40
C SER A 171 -10.83 -27.09 -15.35
N GLU A 172 -10.14 -27.16 -16.49
CA GLU A 172 -8.79 -27.73 -16.56
C GLU A 172 -7.77 -26.89 -15.78
N THR A 173 -7.84 -25.57 -15.90
CA THR A 173 -6.98 -24.64 -15.15
C THR A 173 -7.18 -24.82 -13.64
N VAL A 174 -8.44 -24.94 -13.19
CA VAL A 174 -8.76 -25.19 -11.78
C VAL A 174 -8.25 -26.56 -11.34
N ARG A 175 -8.39 -27.60 -12.18
CA ARG A 175 -7.86 -28.93 -11.88
C ARG A 175 -6.35 -28.90 -11.68
N ILE A 176 -5.61 -28.28 -12.59
CA ILE A 176 -4.15 -28.11 -12.50
C ILE A 176 -3.78 -27.35 -11.20
N ALA A 177 -4.50 -26.28 -10.88
CA ALA A 177 -4.26 -25.50 -9.67
C ALA A 177 -4.51 -26.29 -8.38
N LYS A 178 -5.62 -27.04 -8.31
CA LYS A 178 -5.96 -27.93 -7.18
C LYS A 178 -4.92 -29.02 -6.98
N VAL A 179 -4.50 -29.70 -8.06
CA VAL A 179 -3.45 -30.73 -8.01
C VAL A 179 -2.14 -30.14 -7.50
N THR A 180 -1.75 -28.97 -8.01
CA THR A 180 -0.53 -28.26 -7.58
C THR A 180 -0.59 -27.94 -6.08
N ALA A 181 -1.72 -27.41 -5.60
CA ALA A 181 -1.90 -27.09 -4.19
C ALA A 181 -1.82 -28.34 -3.30
N ARG A 182 -2.45 -29.46 -3.71
CA ARG A 182 -2.40 -30.74 -3.00
C ARG A 182 -0.98 -31.32 -2.92
N ILE A 183 -0.22 -31.21 -4.01
CA ILE A 183 1.18 -31.64 -4.02
C ILE A 183 2.01 -30.76 -3.08
N VAL A 184 1.89 -29.44 -3.17
CA VAL A 184 2.64 -28.52 -2.30
C VAL A 184 2.30 -28.73 -0.82
N SER A 185 1.03 -29.01 -0.49
CA SER A 185 0.61 -29.24 0.90
C SER A 185 1.03 -30.60 1.48
N SER A 186 1.32 -31.61 0.64
CA SER A 186 1.79 -32.92 1.11
C SER A 186 3.24 -32.90 1.62
N PHE A 187 4.02 -31.88 1.30
CA PHE A 187 5.39 -31.72 1.80
C PHE A 187 5.41 -31.23 3.26
N LYS A 188 5.38 -32.18 4.20
CA LYS A 188 5.36 -31.92 5.65
C LYS A 188 6.72 -31.60 6.29
N ARG A 189 7.83 -31.59 5.54
CA ARG A 189 9.18 -31.39 6.12
C ARG A 189 9.33 -30.00 6.76
N ASN A 190 10.06 -29.95 7.89
CA ASN A 190 10.32 -28.75 8.70
C ASN A 190 11.33 -27.76 8.07
N ASP A 191 11.85 -28.05 6.87
CA ASP A 191 12.75 -27.14 6.17
C ASP A 191 11.97 -26.16 5.28
N VAL A 192 11.87 -24.92 5.76
CA VAL A 192 11.21 -23.80 5.07
C VAL A 192 11.89 -23.49 3.74
N ARG A 193 13.21 -23.69 3.62
CA ARG A 193 13.99 -23.38 2.41
C ARG A 193 13.65 -24.35 1.29
N LEU A 194 13.61 -25.65 1.59
CA LEU A 194 13.19 -26.68 0.62
C LEU A 194 11.72 -26.51 0.22
N ARG A 195 10.83 -26.18 1.15
CA ARG A 195 9.41 -25.93 0.85
C ARG A 195 9.24 -24.78 -0.16
N LYS A 196 10.03 -23.71 -0.03
CA LYS A 196 10.01 -22.58 -0.98
C LYS A 196 10.47 -22.99 -2.38
N VAL A 197 11.55 -23.77 -2.48
CA VAL A 197 12.07 -24.28 -3.76
C VAL A 197 11.05 -25.18 -4.45
N VAL A 198 10.45 -26.11 -3.70
CA VAL A 198 9.43 -27.03 -4.20
C VAL A 198 8.17 -26.27 -4.65
N ALA A 199 7.67 -25.34 -3.84
CA ALA A 199 6.53 -24.49 -4.21
C ALA A 199 6.81 -23.68 -5.48
N SER A 200 8.04 -23.16 -5.63
CA SER A 200 8.46 -22.45 -6.85
C SER A 200 8.47 -23.37 -8.08
N LYS A 201 9.07 -24.57 -7.98
CA LYS A 201 9.09 -25.57 -9.06
C LYS A 201 7.69 -25.95 -9.52
N TYR A 202 6.81 -26.31 -8.57
CA TYR A 202 5.43 -26.69 -8.89
C TYR A 202 4.58 -25.49 -9.35
N GLY A 203 4.88 -24.28 -8.87
CA GLY A 203 4.31 -23.03 -9.38
C GLY A 203 4.67 -22.78 -10.84
N GLY A 204 5.93 -22.97 -11.23
CA GLY A 204 6.37 -22.88 -12.62
C GLY A 204 5.69 -23.92 -13.51
N ARG A 205 5.63 -25.18 -13.05
CA ARG A 205 4.93 -26.26 -13.77
C ARG A 205 3.44 -25.96 -13.97
N ARG A 206 2.77 -25.38 -12.96
CA ARG A 206 1.38 -24.92 -13.08
C ARG A 206 1.24 -23.87 -14.17
N VAL A 207 2.09 -22.83 -14.17
CA VAL A 207 2.03 -21.76 -15.18
C VAL A 207 2.17 -22.32 -16.60
N VAL A 208 3.14 -23.20 -16.82
CA VAL A 208 3.36 -23.84 -18.14
C VAL A 208 2.12 -24.64 -18.57
N ARG A 209 1.58 -25.48 -17.67
CA ARG A 209 0.40 -26.31 -17.99
C ARG A 209 -0.85 -25.47 -18.25
N THR A 210 -1.10 -24.45 -17.44
CA THR A 210 -2.24 -23.55 -17.63
C THR A 210 -2.13 -22.80 -18.96
N ARG A 211 -0.94 -22.33 -19.36
CA ARG A 211 -0.75 -21.68 -20.68
C ARG A 211 -1.06 -22.61 -21.85
N HIS A 212 -0.62 -23.87 -21.76
CA HIS A 212 -0.88 -24.86 -22.81
C HIS A 212 -2.38 -25.16 -22.95
N SER A 213 -3.13 -25.18 -21.84
CA SER A 213 -4.59 -25.34 -21.85
C SER A 213 -5.37 -24.16 -22.44
N PHE A 214 -4.72 -23.02 -22.69
CA PHE A 214 -5.33 -21.85 -23.35
C PHE A 214 -4.92 -21.70 -24.83
N MET A 215 -3.93 -22.48 -25.30
CA MET A 215 -3.42 -22.43 -26.69
C MET A 215 -3.91 -23.60 -27.56
N MET A 216 -4.73 -24.49 -27.00
CA MET A 216 -5.48 -25.55 -27.71
C MET A 216 -6.96 -25.21 -27.66
#